data_AF-A0A2V7I9M3-F1
#
_entry.id   AF-A0A2V7I9M3-F1
#
_cell.length_a   1.000
_cell.length_b   1.000
_cell.length_c   1.000
_cell.angle_alpha   90.00
_cell.angle_beta   90.00
_cell.angle_gamma   90.00
#
_symmetry.space_group_name_H-M   'P 1'
#
loop_
_entity.id
_entity.type
_entity.pdbx_description
1 polymer ?
#
loop_
_entity_poly.entity_id
_entity_poly.type
_entity_poly.pdbx_seq_one_letter_code
_entity_poly.pdbx_strand_id
1 'polypeptide(L)'
;MRQTVQFTLAAALIGLAAAACGEGTAPTSGQAEVLAAEADQLGAMVDSDFGAAGAAATAAPTSSGSGVLAAPAGTTGDTAPTFWGRLRVVPGGPRPVYHRDVTIQGDTARVEHDVTFQGLVLVDTSADGLFNPTAKPLADRMTQRAVLVRDGSERRGWRAVQLSPQNWTVVDASRQTVTVTDVKIYRNDTLLVEVTDASALFDVANRIPRFHVDDTVKVVAAVTNTTGSGLTPASFVFLHVRHADPLRTTWRRIPMTDNGDGTYERAWVARRSGIDRFIVDALDSATLLLGTADNYRTNEVGIPYRIE
;
A
#
# COMPACT_ATOMS: atom_id res chain seq x y z
N MET A 1 -18.70 18.16 -31.51
CA MET A 1 -18.41 19.07 -30.38
C MET A 1 -17.79 18.25 -29.26
N ARG A 2 -16.47 18.40 -29.05
CA ARG A 2 -15.73 17.75 -27.96
C ARG A 2 -15.79 18.67 -26.75
N GLN A 3 -16.38 18.22 -25.65
CA GLN A 3 -16.30 18.93 -24.37
C GLN A 3 -14.95 18.61 -23.73
N THR A 4 -14.03 19.56 -23.85
CA THR A 4 -12.73 19.53 -23.17
C THR A 4 -12.96 20.00 -21.74
N VAL A 5 -12.97 19.08 -20.78
CA VAL A 5 -12.99 19.43 -19.35
C VAL A 5 -11.56 19.85 -18.98
N GLN A 6 -11.34 21.16 -18.86
CA GLN A 6 -10.07 21.70 -18.37
C GLN A 6 -10.00 21.56 -16.85
N PHE A 7 -9.11 20.69 -16.35
CA PHE A 7 -8.77 20.64 -14.93
C PHE A 7 -7.56 21.54 -14.66
N THR A 8 -7.81 22.73 -14.13
CA THR A 8 -6.78 23.58 -13.53
C THR A 8 -6.57 23.11 -12.08
N LEU A 9 -5.49 22.37 -11.80
CA LEU A 9 -5.09 22.05 -10.44
C LEU A 9 -4.13 23.13 -9.92
N ALA A 10 -4.63 23.99 -9.03
CA ALA A 10 -3.81 24.85 -8.19
C ALA A 10 -3.25 24.03 -7.01
N ALA A 11 -1.94 24.05 -6.84
CA ALA A 11 -1.26 23.50 -5.68
C ALA A 11 -1.32 24.48 -4.49
N ALA A 12 -1.91 24.09 -3.36
CA ALA A 12 -1.59 24.63 -2.03
C ALA A 12 -2.21 23.81 -0.86
N LEU A 13 -1.34 23.07 -0.18
CA LEU A 13 -1.13 22.85 1.27
C LEU A 13 -2.21 23.20 2.35
N ILE A 14 -2.36 22.21 3.25
CA ILE A 14 -2.65 22.21 4.71
C ILE A 14 -4.11 22.26 5.19
N GLY A 15 -4.48 21.21 5.95
CA GLY A 15 -5.07 21.40 7.29
C GLY A 15 -6.47 20.83 7.51
N LEU A 16 -6.52 19.79 8.36
CA LEU A 16 -7.66 19.31 9.15
C LEU A 16 -9.06 19.32 8.50
N ALA A 17 -9.52 18.13 8.12
CA ALA A 17 -10.94 17.78 8.23
C ALA A 17 -11.08 16.37 8.81
N ALA A 18 -10.96 16.28 10.14
CA ALA A 18 -11.54 15.20 10.91
C ALA A 18 -13.06 15.40 10.92
N ALA A 19 -13.80 14.46 10.33
CA ALA A 19 -15.16 14.02 10.68
C ALA A 19 -15.77 13.27 9.49
N ALA A 20 -15.23 12.08 9.19
CA ALA A 20 -15.99 11.12 8.40
C ALA A 20 -16.94 10.38 9.35
N CYS A 21 -18.12 10.96 9.60
CA CYS A 21 -19.22 10.22 10.20
C CYS A 21 -19.69 9.17 9.19
N GLY A 22 -19.19 7.94 9.32
CA GLY A 22 -19.86 6.76 8.81
C GLY A 22 -20.96 6.37 9.79
N GLU A 23 -22.16 6.05 9.28
CA GLU A 23 -23.27 5.52 10.06
C GLU A 23 -22.94 4.11 10.56
N GLY A 24 -22.16 4.05 11.66
CA GLY A 24 -22.04 2.90 12.54
C GLY A 24 -22.60 3.28 13.91
N THR A 25 -23.23 2.33 14.61
CA THR A 25 -23.57 2.53 16.02
C THR A 25 -22.33 3.01 16.77
N ALA A 26 -22.45 4.09 17.54
CA ALA A 26 -21.32 4.60 18.30
C ALA A 26 -20.71 3.46 19.15
N PRO A 27 -19.38 3.31 19.17
CA PRO A 27 -18.75 2.23 19.90
C PRO A 27 -19.13 2.32 21.37
N THR A 28 -19.38 1.18 22.00
CA THR A 28 -19.49 1.11 23.46
C THR A 28 -18.20 1.61 24.10
N SER A 29 -18.25 2.04 25.37
CA SER A 29 -17.07 2.55 26.08
C SER A 29 -15.88 1.57 26.00
N GLY A 30 -16.13 0.27 26.18
CA GLY A 30 -15.10 -0.76 26.05
C GLY A 30 -14.52 -0.89 24.64
N GLN A 31 -15.34 -0.77 23.59
CA GLN A 31 -14.84 -0.77 22.21
C GLN A 31 -14.01 0.49 21.91
N ALA A 32 -14.42 1.65 22.42
CA ALA A 32 -13.66 2.90 22.26
C ALA A 32 -12.26 2.82 22.92
N GLU A 33 -12.16 2.18 24.09
CA GLU A 33 -10.88 1.93 24.77
C GLU A 33 -9.96 1.01 23.95
N VAL A 34 -10.51 -0.07 23.38
CA VAL A 34 -9.76 -0.98 22.49
C VAL A 34 -9.22 -0.23 21.28
N LEU A 35 -10.05 0.56 20.60
CA LEU A 35 -9.63 1.32 19.42
C LEU A 35 -8.58 2.39 19.73
N ALA A 36 -8.67 3.01 20.92
CA ALA A 36 -7.66 3.94 21.39
C ALA A 36 -6.34 3.24 21.71
N ALA A 37 -6.38 2.06 22.35
CA ALA A 37 -5.20 1.25 22.63
C ALA A 37 -4.51 0.79 21.34
N GLU A 38 -5.29 0.35 20.35
CA GLU A 38 -4.80 -0.02 19.03
C GLU A 38 -4.09 1.16 18.35
N ALA A 39 -4.73 2.34 18.33
CA ALA A 39 -4.14 3.53 17.73
C ALA A 39 -2.84 3.96 18.44
N ASP A 40 -2.80 3.90 19.77
CA ASP A 40 -1.61 4.25 20.57
C ASP A 40 -0.42 3.31 20.28
N GLN A 41 -0.67 2.01 20.06
CA GLN A 41 0.38 0.99 19.96
C GLN A 41 0.78 0.65 18.51
N LEU A 42 -0.18 0.62 17.59
CA LEU A 42 0.02 0.22 16.20
C LEU A 42 0.12 1.42 15.25
N GLY A 43 -0.49 2.56 15.59
CA GLY A 43 -0.37 3.82 14.85
C GLY A 43 -0.42 3.65 13.33
N ALA A 44 0.62 4.12 12.63
CA ALA A 44 0.70 4.10 11.16
C ALA A 44 0.81 2.71 10.51
N MET A 45 0.95 1.64 11.29
CA MET A 45 0.84 0.25 10.79
C MET A 45 -0.60 -0.09 10.37
N VAL A 46 -1.59 0.60 10.93
CA VAL A 46 -3.01 0.46 10.67
C VAL A 46 -3.45 1.74 9.96
N ASP A 47 -3.63 1.68 8.64
CA ASP A 47 -3.82 2.88 7.78
C ASP A 47 -4.98 3.74 8.27
N SER A 48 -4.68 4.80 9.02
CA SER A 48 -5.70 5.68 9.62
C SER A 48 -6.08 6.86 8.73
N ASP A 49 -5.25 7.17 7.73
CA ASP A 49 -5.32 8.41 6.96
C ASP A 49 -5.63 8.10 5.48
N PHE A 50 -6.90 7.81 5.22
CA PHE A 50 -7.36 7.45 3.89
C PHE A 50 -7.57 8.69 2.98
N GLY A 51 -6.55 9.02 2.16
CA GLY A 51 -6.55 10.03 1.06
C GLY A 51 -5.85 11.36 1.39
N ALA A 52 -5.01 12.05 0.58
CA ALA A 52 -4.65 12.09 -0.87
C ALA A 52 -3.11 12.27 -1.06
N ALA A 53 -2.43 12.20 -2.21
CA ALA A 53 -2.76 12.25 -3.64
C ALA A 53 -2.28 10.98 -4.39
N GLY A 54 -3.07 10.56 -5.39
CA GLY A 54 -2.82 9.33 -6.13
C GLY A 54 -1.70 9.41 -7.14
N ALA A 55 -1.78 10.38 -8.06
CA ALA A 55 -0.80 10.52 -9.12
C ALA A 55 0.50 11.12 -8.58
N ALA A 56 1.55 10.31 -8.53
CA ALA A 56 2.90 10.74 -8.21
C ALA A 56 3.83 10.41 -9.38
N ALA A 57 4.97 11.10 -9.46
CA ALA A 57 6.07 10.63 -10.28
C ALA A 57 6.57 9.28 -9.72
N THR A 58 6.75 8.30 -10.60
CA THR A 58 7.52 7.09 -10.28
C THR A 58 8.96 7.53 -10.01
N ALA A 59 9.48 7.23 -8.81
CA ALA A 59 10.84 7.63 -8.48
C ALA A 59 11.84 6.89 -9.38
N ALA A 60 12.84 7.62 -9.89
CA ALA A 60 13.95 6.99 -10.58
C ALA A 60 14.66 6.01 -9.64
N PRO A 61 15.14 4.84 -10.12
CA PRO A 61 15.98 3.97 -9.31
C PRO A 61 17.23 4.76 -8.89
N THR A 62 17.41 4.98 -7.59
CA THR A 62 18.61 5.61 -7.06
C THR A 62 19.77 4.64 -7.21
N SER A 63 20.58 4.79 -8.26
CA SER A 63 21.88 4.14 -8.38
C SER A 63 22.87 4.78 -7.42
N SER A 64 22.77 4.45 -6.14
CA SER A 64 23.74 4.85 -5.11
C SER A 64 24.39 3.59 -4.53
N GLY A 65 25.08 2.87 -5.40
CA GLY A 65 25.94 1.75 -5.07
C GLY A 65 26.95 1.61 -6.19
N SER A 66 28.19 2.04 -5.94
CA SER A 66 29.31 1.79 -6.83
C SER A 66 29.62 0.30 -6.77
N GLY A 67 28.94 -0.45 -7.62
CA GLY A 67 29.10 -1.87 -7.83
C GLY A 67 28.46 -2.15 -9.17
N VAL A 68 29.29 -2.41 -10.18
CA VAL A 68 28.87 -2.74 -11.55
C VAL A 68 28.03 -4.02 -11.48
N LEU A 69 26.73 -3.88 -11.30
CA LEU A 69 25.77 -4.90 -11.66
C LEU A 69 25.40 -4.61 -13.11
N ALA A 70 25.93 -5.45 -14.00
CA ALA A 70 25.60 -5.41 -15.42
C ALA A 70 24.08 -5.35 -15.57
N ALA A 71 23.60 -4.33 -16.28
CA ALA A 71 22.23 -4.33 -16.76
C ALA A 71 22.01 -5.64 -17.54
N PRO A 72 20.95 -6.43 -17.24
CA PRO A 72 20.60 -7.52 -18.11
C PRO A 72 20.38 -6.94 -19.51
N ALA A 73 21.02 -7.55 -20.52
CA ALA A 73 20.84 -7.19 -21.91
C ALA A 73 19.34 -7.27 -22.26
N GLY A 74 18.89 -6.26 -23.02
CA GLY A 74 17.49 -5.91 -23.16
C GLY A 74 16.57 -7.04 -23.64
N THR A 75 15.41 -7.10 -23.01
CA THR A 75 14.16 -7.37 -23.70
C THR A 75 13.47 -6.02 -23.93
N THR A 76 13.15 -5.69 -25.17
CA THR A 76 12.24 -4.59 -25.55
C THR A 76 10.83 -4.86 -25.01
N GLY A 77 10.67 -4.79 -23.70
CA GLY A 77 9.41 -4.88 -22.99
C GLY A 77 8.79 -3.50 -22.83
N ASP A 78 7.48 -3.47 -22.63
CA ASP A 78 6.75 -2.28 -22.28
C ASP A 78 7.25 -1.72 -20.94
N THR A 79 7.31 -0.39 -20.84
CA THR A 79 7.73 0.30 -19.62
C THR A 79 6.55 0.96 -18.95
N ALA A 80 6.46 0.83 -17.62
CA ALA A 80 5.45 1.54 -16.85
C ALA A 80 5.54 3.06 -17.08
N PRO A 81 4.41 3.78 -17.10
CA PRO A 81 4.40 5.23 -17.24
C PRO A 81 5.13 5.95 -16.10
N THR A 82 5.73 7.10 -16.43
CA THR A 82 6.43 7.96 -15.46
C THR A 82 5.48 8.51 -14.39
N PHE A 83 4.22 8.78 -14.74
CA PHE A 83 3.21 9.29 -13.81
C PHE A 83 1.96 8.41 -13.81
N TRP A 84 1.59 7.94 -12.63
CA TRP A 84 0.31 7.27 -12.40
C TRP A 84 -0.06 7.28 -10.91
N GLY A 85 -1.29 6.90 -10.58
CA GLY A 85 -1.70 6.49 -9.24
C GLY A 85 -3.18 6.67 -8.93
N ARG A 86 -3.59 6.42 -7.68
CA ARG A 86 -5.00 6.22 -7.30
C ARG A 86 -5.59 7.41 -6.55
N LEU A 87 -6.56 8.10 -7.16
CA LEU A 87 -7.41 9.04 -6.45
C LEU A 87 -8.50 8.25 -5.70
N ARG A 88 -8.23 7.95 -4.42
CA ARG A 88 -9.11 7.13 -3.57
C ARG A 88 -10.40 7.84 -3.15
N VAL A 89 -10.37 9.17 -3.05
CA VAL A 89 -11.54 10.00 -2.74
C VAL A 89 -11.73 11.00 -3.87
N VAL A 90 -12.79 10.84 -4.65
CA VAL A 90 -13.13 11.71 -5.77
C VAL A 90 -14.03 12.84 -5.28
N PRO A 91 -13.68 14.13 -5.50
CA PRO A 91 -14.57 15.24 -5.16
C PRO A 91 -15.96 15.07 -5.79
N GLY A 92 -17.01 15.07 -4.97
CA GLY A 92 -18.40 14.85 -5.42
C GLY A 92 -18.74 13.39 -5.77
N GLY A 93 -17.80 12.45 -5.63
CA GLY A 93 -18.04 11.02 -5.82
C GLY A 93 -18.55 10.32 -4.55
N PRO A 94 -18.78 8.99 -4.63
CA PRO A 94 -19.13 8.16 -3.49
C PRO A 94 -18.07 8.27 -2.38
N ARG A 95 -18.53 8.32 -1.13
CA ARG A 95 -17.62 8.30 0.02
C ARG A 95 -17.12 6.87 0.25
N PRO A 96 -15.86 6.69 0.68
CA PRO A 96 -15.41 5.39 1.17
C PRO A 96 -16.28 4.93 2.33
N VAL A 97 -16.56 3.63 2.36
CA VAL A 97 -17.27 2.95 3.45
C VAL A 97 -16.21 2.34 4.36
N TYR A 98 -16.22 2.72 5.63
CA TYR A 98 -15.32 2.20 6.65
C TYR A 98 -16.13 1.36 7.63
N HIS A 99 -15.79 0.08 7.76
CA HIS A 99 -16.21 -0.75 8.87
C HIS A 99 -15.01 -0.97 9.78
N ARG A 100 -15.18 -0.63 11.05
CA ARG A 100 -14.18 -0.87 12.10
C ARG A 100 -14.87 -1.62 13.23
N ASP A 101 -14.93 -2.93 13.08
CA ASP A 101 -15.70 -3.79 13.95
C ASP A 101 -14.85 -4.27 15.12
N VAL A 102 -15.37 -4.11 16.34
CA VAL A 102 -14.69 -4.53 17.57
C VAL A 102 -15.51 -5.58 18.28
N THR A 103 -14.98 -6.79 18.37
CA THR A 103 -15.59 -7.90 19.12
C THR A 103 -14.79 -8.18 20.37
N ILE A 104 -15.38 -7.95 21.55
CA ILE A 104 -14.77 -8.24 22.85
C ILE A 104 -15.36 -9.54 23.40
N GLN A 105 -14.50 -10.49 23.75
CA GLN A 105 -14.85 -11.76 24.38
C GLN A 105 -13.91 -12.01 25.56
N GLY A 106 -14.41 -11.76 26.77
CA GLY A 106 -13.60 -11.82 27.99
C GLY A 106 -12.43 -10.84 27.94
N ASP A 107 -11.21 -11.37 28.00
CA ASP A 107 -9.96 -10.61 27.99
C ASP A 107 -9.33 -10.49 26.60
N THR A 108 -10.06 -10.83 25.53
CA THR A 108 -9.60 -10.69 24.15
C THR A 108 -10.52 -9.77 23.36
N ALA A 109 -9.94 -8.84 22.64
CA ALA A 109 -10.63 -8.00 21.66
C ALA A 109 -10.07 -8.26 20.26
N ARG A 110 -10.97 -8.44 19.29
CA ARG A 110 -10.63 -8.52 17.87
C ARG A 110 -11.11 -7.26 17.19
N VAL A 111 -10.23 -6.62 16.42
CA VAL A 111 -10.55 -5.46 15.60
C VAL A 111 -10.41 -5.85 14.14
N GLU A 112 -11.43 -5.60 13.35
CA GLU A 112 -11.41 -5.75 11.89
C GLU A 112 -11.60 -4.37 11.25
N HIS A 113 -10.66 -4.02 10.38
CA HIS A 113 -10.74 -2.83 9.52
C HIS A 113 -11.09 -3.30 8.13
N ASP A 114 -12.18 -2.77 7.60
CA ASP A 114 -12.62 -2.99 6.24
C ASP A 114 -12.93 -1.63 5.61
N VAL A 115 -12.25 -1.32 4.50
CA VAL A 115 -12.47 -0.07 3.78
C VAL A 115 -12.77 -0.38 2.34
N THR A 116 -13.98 -0.07 1.90
CA THR A 116 -14.39 -0.22 0.50
C THR A 116 -14.61 1.14 -0.13
N PHE A 117 -14.10 1.37 -1.34
CA PHE A 117 -14.19 2.66 -1.99
C PHE A 117 -14.21 2.57 -3.52
N GLN A 118 -14.72 3.63 -4.14
CA GLN A 118 -14.69 3.84 -5.58
C GLN A 118 -13.86 5.08 -5.87
N GLY A 119 -12.92 4.97 -6.80
CA GLY A 119 -11.97 6.02 -7.11
C GLY A 119 -11.62 6.10 -8.59
N LEU A 120 -10.52 6.78 -8.88
CA LEU A 120 -9.94 6.85 -10.22
C LEU A 120 -8.49 6.42 -10.21
N VAL A 121 -8.07 5.63 -11.20
CA VAL A 121 -6.66 5.52 -11.55
C VAL A 121 -6.36 6.62 -12.54
N LEU A 122 -5.33 7.39 -12.25
CA LEU A 122 -4.76 8.41 -13.11
C LEU A 122 -3.51 7.82 -13.77
N VAL A 123 -3.40 7.92 -15.09
CA VAL A 123 -2.27 7.37 -15.84
C VAL A 123 -1.90 8.33 -16.97
N ASP A 124 -0.64 8.73 -17.02
CA ASP A 124 -0.11 9.57 -18.08
C ASP A 124 0.74 8.75 -19.06
N THR A 125 0.16 8.38 -20.19
CA THR A 125 0.82 7.57 -21.23
C THR A 125 1.44 8.42 -22.35
N SER A 126 1.39 9.76 -22.26
CA SER A 126 1.76 10.65 -23.36
C SER A 126 3.28 10.75 -23.60
N ALA A 127 4.08 10.49 -22.57
CA ALA A 127 5.55 10.57 -22.58
C ALA A 127 6.12 11.89 -23.15
N ASP A 128 5.34 12.99 -23.09
CA ASP A 128 5.71 14.30 -23.64
C ASP A 128 6.31 15.26 -22.58
N GLY A 129 6.42 14.80 -21.33
CA GLY A 129 6.91 15.59 -20.20
C GLY A 129 5.88 16.57 -19.62
N LEU A 130 4.67 16.61 -20.16
CA LEU A 130 3.54 17.37 -19.64
C LEU A 130 2.63 16.42 -18.85
N PHE A 131 2.21 16.84 -17.65
CA PHE A 131 1.30 16.03 -16.84
C PHE A 131 -0.13 16.08 -17.40
N ASN A 132 -0.48 15.10 -18.22
CA ASN A 132 -1.76 15.00 -18.93
C ASN A 132 -2.43 13.63 -18.67
N PRO A 133 -2.75 13.29 -17.40
CA PRO A 133 -3.24 11.96 -17.08
C PRO A 133 -4.62 11.69 -17.68
N THR A 134 -4.76 10.52 -18.28
CA THR A 134 -6.05 9.87 -18.48
C THR A 134 -6.58 9.32 -17.15
N ALA A 135 -7.89 9.13 -17.05
CA ALA A 135 -8.53 8.58 -15.87
C ALA A 135 -9.41 7.37 -16.23
N LYS A 136 -9.42 6.37 -15.36
CA LYS A 136 -10.30 5.19 -15.43
C LYS A 136 -10.82 4.83 -14.03
N PRO A 137 -12.01 4.21 -13.91
CA PRO A 137 -12.56 3.85 -12.62
C PRO A 137 -11.71 2.77 -11.92
N LEU A 138 -11.71 2.80 -10.59
CA LEU A 138 -11.30 1.70 -9.73
C LEU A 138 -12.34 1.47 -8.64
N ALA A 139 -12.39 0.26 -8.13
CA ALA A 139 -13.12 -0.09 -6.92
C ALA A 139 -12.30 -1.11 -6.13
N ASP A 140 -11.87 -0.73 -4.94
CA ASP A 140 -10.99 -1.55 -4.10
C ASP A 140 -11.57 -1.69 -2.69
N ARG A 141 -11.10 -2.75 -2.03
CA ARG A 141 -11.36 -3.08 -0.63
C ARG A 141 -10.04 -3.32 0.07
N MET A 142 -9.82 -2.65 1.21
CA MET A 142 -8.72 -2.94 2.13
C MET A 142 -9.26 -3.70 3.33
N THR A 143 -8.55 -4.75 3.74
CA THR A 143 -8.81 -5.46 4.99
C THR A 143 -7.55 -5.54 5.86
N GLN A 144 -7.73 -5.39 7.17
CA GLN A 144 -6.67 -5.60 8.16
C GLN A 144 -7.29 -6.00 9.51
N ARG A 145 -6.60 -6.85 10.27
CA ARG A 145 -7.10 -7.37 11.55
C ARG A 145 -6.07 -7.20 12.65
N ALA A 146 -6.54 -6.87 13.85
CA ALA A 146 -5.72 -6.83 15.06
C ALA A 146 -6.37 -7.62 16.19
N VAL A 147 -5.53 -8.15 17.08
CA VAL A 147 -5.96 -8.79 18.33
C VAL A 147 -5.29 -8.08 19.49
N LEU A 148 -6.10 -7.67 20.46
CA LEU A 148 -5.67 -7.08 21.71
C LEU A 148 -6.09 -7.97 22.87
N VAL A 149 -5.27 -8.00 23.92
CA VAL A 149 -5.57 -8.69 25.18
C VAL A 149 -5.63 -7.70 26.33
N ARG A 150 -6.45 -7.99 27.33
CA ARG A 150 -6.52 -7.14 28.53
C ARG A 150 -5.17 -7.16 29.23
N ASP A 151 -4.66 -5.98 29.55
CA ASP A 151 -3.36 -5.81 30.21
C ASP A 151 -3.44 -4.59 31.14
N GLY A 152 -3.44 -4.85 32.45
CA GLY A 152 -3.53 -3.80 33.46
C GLY A 152 -2.30 -2.89 33.55
N SER A 153 -1.19 -3.27 32.92
CA SER A 153 0.01 -2.44 32.83
C SER A 153 -0.07 -1.41 31.69
N GLU A 154 -0.95 -1.63 30.72
CA GLU A 154 -1.15 -0.72 29.61
C GLU A 154 -2.04 0.47 29.99
N ARG A 155 -1.71 1.65 29.47
CA ARG A 155 -2.42 2.91 29.74
C ARG A 155 -3.93 2.84 29.48
N ARG A 156 -4.33 2.01 28.50
CA ARG A 156 -5.71 1.82 28.06
C ARG A 156 -6.30 0.49 28.51
N GLY A 157 -5.59 -0.29 29.33
CA GLY A 157 -6.04 -1.61 29.81
C GLY A 157 -6.01 -2.72 28.75
N TRP A 158 -5.45 -2.45 27.56
CA TRP A 158 -5.39 -3.37 26.43
C TRP A 158 -4.01 -3.31 25.77
N ARG A 159 -3.46 -4.46 25.39
CA ARG A 159 -2.20 -4.61 24.66
C ARG A 159 -2.42 -5.26 23.30
N ALA A 160 -1.94 -4.65 22.23
CA ALA A 160 -1.93 -5.26 20.91
C ALA A 160 -0.91 -6.40 20.87
N VAL A 161 -1.40 -7.60 20.56
CA VAL A 161 -0.58 -8.83 20.53
C VAL A 161 -0.46 -9.39 19.12
N GLN A 162 -1.46 -9.17 18.26
CA GLN A 162 -1.38 -9.61 16.88
C GLN A 162 -1.88 -8.54 15.90
N LEU A 163 -1.28 -8.51 14.72
CA LEU A 163 -1.65 -7.64 13.61
C LEU A 163 -1.46 -8.41 12.29
N SER A 164 -2.44 -8.35 11.39
CA SER A 164 -2.26 -8.86 10.02
C SER A 164 -1.60 -7.82 9.13
N PRO A 165 -0.95 -8.25 8.03
CA PRO A 165 -0.75 -7.38 6.87
C PRO A 165 -2.07 -6.75 6.41
N GLN A 166 -1.96 -5.69 5.61
CA GLN A 166 -3.07 -5.13 4.86
C GLN A 166 -3.22 -5.89 3.56
N ASN A 167 -4.45 -6.25 3.22
CA ASN A 167 -4.78 -6.83 1.93
C ASN A 167 -5.71 -5.90 1.16
N TRP A 168 -5.24 -5.41 0.02
CA TRP A 168 -5.99 -4.57 -0.90
C TRP A 168 -6.35 -5.36 -2.14
N THR A 169 -7.64 -5.54 -2.37
CA THR A 169 -8.19 -6.32 -3.48
C THR A 169 -9.19 -5.49 -4.26
N VAL A 170 -9.35 -5.79 -5.55
CA VAL A 170 -10.46 -5.22 -6.32
C VAL A 170 -11.79 -5.75 -5.78
N VAL A 171 -12.83 -4.92 -5.75
CA VAL A 171 -14.16 -5.31 -5.23
C VAL A 171 -14.82 -6.37 -6.10
N ASP A 172 -14.66 -6.25 -7.42
CA ASP A 172 -15.16 -7.23 -8.39
C ASP A 172 -14.17 -8.40 -8.50
N ALA A 173 -14.52 -9.53 -7.87
CA ALA A 173 -13.68 -10.73 -7.86
C ALA A 173 -13.32 -11.24 -9.26
N SER A 174 -14.16 -10.99 -10.29
CA SER A 174 -13.84 -11.38 -11.67
C SER A 174 -12.68 -10.59 -12.27
N ARG A 175 -12.34 -9.44 -11.68
CA ARG A 175 -11.18 -8.61 -12.04
C ARG A 175 -9.94 -8.94 -11.20
N GLN A 176 -10.05 -9.74 -10.15
CA GLN A 176 -8.93 -10.14 -9.29
C GLN A 176 -8.08 -11.21 -9.98
N THR A 177 -7.27 -10.76 -10.93
CA THR A 177 -6.46 -11.61 -11.82
C THR A 177 -4.96 -11.47 -11.56
N VAL A 178 -4.56 -10.39 -10.87
CA VAL A 178 -3.22 -10.15 -10.35
C VAL A 178 -3.23 -10.49 -8.86
N THR A 179 -2.24 -11.23 -8.37
CA THR A 179 -2.15 -11.63 -6.96
C THR A 179 -0.70 -11.59 -6.51
N VAL A 180 -0.44 -10.90 -5.40
CA VAL A 180 0.80 -11.01 -4.65
C VAL A 180 0.66 -12.26 -3.78
N THR A 181 1.34 -13.34 -4.14
CA THR A 181 1.19 -14.64 -3.48
C THR A 181 2.13 -14.82 -2.30
N ASP A 182 3.26 -14.14 -2.33
CA ASP A 182 4.29 -14.21 -1.29
C ASP A 182 5.05 -12.89 -1.21
N VAL A 183 5.42 -12.48 0.01
CA VAL A 183 6.36 -11.39 0.24
C VAL A 183 7.40 -11.79 1.28
N LYS A 184 8.67 -11.73 0.89
CA LYS A 184 9.85 -11.98 1.73
C LYS A 184 10.57 -10.68 2.05
N ILE A 185 10.93 -10.54 3.31
CA ILE A 185 11.56 -9.33 3.83
C ILE A 185 12.90 -9.71 4.43
N TYR A 186 13.96 -9.10 3.91
CA TYR A 186 15.32 -9.32 4.34
C TYR A 186 15.87 -8.06 4.99
N ARG A 187 16.63 -8.24 6.07
CA ARG A 187 17.46 -7.21 6.68
C ARG A 187 18.92 -7.62 6.52
N ASN A 188 19.70 -6.80 5.82
CA ASN A 188 21.11 -7.08 5.53
C ASN A 188 21.28 -8.51 5.00
N ASP A 189 20.47 -8.85 3.99
CA ASP A 189 20.37 -10.16 3.32
C ASP A 189 19.94 -11.36 4.19
N THR A 190 19.57 -11.15 5.45
CA THR A 190 18.97 -12.19 6.30
C THR A 190 17.45 -12.12 6.24
N LEU A 191 16.79 -13.23 5.89
CA LEU A 191 15.33 -13.31 5.89
C LEU A 191 14.78 -13.10 7.31
N LEU A 192 13.87 -12.13 7.46
CA LEU A 192 13.20 -11.84 8.73
C LEU A 192 11.79 -12.42 8.78
N VAL A 193 11.03 -12.26 7.69
CA VAL A 193 9.66 -12.75 7.62
C VAL A 193 9.28 -13.09 6.19
N GLU A 194 8.42 -14.08 6.07
CA GLU A 194 7.73 -14.51 4.86
C GLU A 194 6.23 -14.37 5.08
N VAL A 195 5.54 -13.75 4.12
CA VAL A 195 4.10 -13.46 4.15
C VAL A 195 3.46 -14.15 2.96
N THR A 196 2.87 -15.32 3.20
CA THR A 196 2.14 -16.12 2.20
C THR A 196 0.62 -15.94 2.28
N ASP A 197 0.13 -15.31 3.34
CA ASP A 197 -1.29 -15.02 3.57
C ASP A 197 -1.41 -13.67 4.28
N ALA A 198 -1.96 -12.68 3.56
CA ALA A 198 -2.15 -11.33 4.08
C ALA A 198 -3.24 -11.24 5.18
N SER A 199 -4.04 -12.30 5.37
CA SER A 199 -5.03 -12.39 6.44
C SER A 199 -4.48 -13.03 7.73
N ALA A 200 -3.27 -13.59 7.69
CA ALA A 200 -2.64 -14.22 8.84
C ALA A 200 -2.29 -13.18 9.92
N LEU A 201 -2.59 -13.53 11.18
CA LEU A 201 -2.29 -12.70 12.33
C LEU A 201 -0.85 -12.92 12.80
N PHE A 202 -0.04 -11.86 12.73
CA PHE A 202 1.36 -11.91 13.17
C PHE A 202 1.50 -11.39 14.58
N ASP A 203 2.26 -12.10 15.40
CA ASP A 203 2.64 -11.63 16.73
C ASP A 203 3.39 -10.30 16.63
N VAL A 204 2.87 -9.27 17.29
CA VAL A 204 3.39 -7.89 17.20
C VAL A 204 4.83 -7.81 17.71
N ALA A 205 5.18 -8.60 18.72
CA ALA A 205 6.50 -8.55 19.33
C ALA A 205 7.57 -9.23 18.45
N ASN A 206 7.23 -10.36 17.83
CA ASN A 206 8.19 -11.30 17.26
C ASN A 206 8.13 -11.42 15.72
N ARG A 207 6.99 -11.12 15.09
CA ARG A 207 6.77 -11.37 13.66
C ARG A 207 6.59 -10.11 12.81
N ILE A 208 6.46 -8.94 13.44
CA ILE A 208 6.55 -7.66 12.74
C ILE A 208 8.03 -7.36 12.48
N PRO A 209 8.45 -7.13 11.21
CA PRO A 209 9.82 -6.76 10.88
C PRO A 209 10.34 -5.60 11.74
N ARG A 210 11.53 -5.81 12.32
CA ARG A 210 12.27 -4.79 13.06
C ARG A 210 13.60 -4.49 12.37
N PHE A 211 13.81 -3.22 12.11
CA PHE A 211 15.02 -2.68 11.52
C PHE A 211 15.66 -1.68 12.47
N HIS A 212 16.94 -1.46 12.30
CA HIS A 212 17.64 -0.31 12.85
C HIS A 212 17.84 0.73 11.75
N VAL A 213 18.11 1.97 12.17
CA VAL A 213 18.60 2.99 11.23
C VAL A 213 19.86 2.46 10.51
N ASP A 214 19.92 2.73 9.20
CA ASP A 214 20.93 2.32 8.24
C ASP A 214 20.93 0.83 7.84
N ASP A 215 19.99 0.02 8.34
CA ASP A 215 19.77 -1.30 7.79
C ASP A 215 19.36 -1.24 6.31
N THR A 216 19.92 -2.14 5.52
CA THR A 216 19.43 -2.41 4.16
C THR A 216 18.26 -3.38 4.24
N VAL A 217 17.10 -2.91 3.80
CA VAL A 217 15.85 -3.68 3.76
C VAL A 217 15.57 -4.06 2.32
N LYS A 218 15.58 -5.37 2.03
CA LYS A 218 15.23 -5.91 0.71
C LYS A 218 13.87 -6.60 0.79
N VAL A 219 12.98 -6.24 -0.12
CA VAL A 219 11.65 -6.84 -0.28
C VAL A 219 11.65 -7.61 -1.59
N VAL A 220 11.27 -8.89 -1.51
CA VAL A 220 11.06 -9.76 -2.67
C VAL A 220 9.61 -10.20 -2.65
N ALA A 221 8.90 -10.09 -3.77
CA ALA A 221 7.50 -10.48 -3.88
C ALA A 221 7.29 -11.43 -5.06
N ALA A 222 6.54 -12.50 -4.85
CA ALA A 222 6.04 -13.35 -5.93
C ALA A 222 4.67 -12.86 -6.39
N VAL A 223 4.49 -12.72 -7.71
CA VAL A 223 3.26 -12.21 -8.30
C VAL A 223 2.78 -13.14 -9.41
N THR A 224 1.50 -13.51 -9.35
CA THR A 224 0.81 -14.21 -10.44
C THR A 224 -0.12 -13.27 -11.16
N ASN A 225 -0.17 -13.33 -12.50
CA ASN A 225 -1.14 -12.59 -13.32
C ASN A 225 -1.78 -13.52 -14.36
N THR A 226 -3.10 -13.63 -14.29
CA THR A 226 -3.93 -14.50 -15.14
C THR A 226 -4.73 -13.75 -16.19
N THR A 227 -4.54 -12.43 -16.32
CA THR A 227 -5.30 -11.56 -17.24
C THR A 227 -5.14 -11.96 -18.70
N GLY A 228 -3.93 -12.37 -19.11
CA GLY A 228 -3.63 -12.73 -20.49
C GLY A 228 -3.65 -11.53 -21.46
N SER A 229 -3.14 -10.37 -21.04
CA SER A 229 -3.17 -9.12 -21.82
C SER A 229 -2.27 -9.13 -23.08
N GLY A 230 -1.32 -10.08 -23.17
CA GLY A 230 -0.34 -10.16 -24.27
C GLY A 230 0.80 -9.14 -24.17
N LEU A 231 0.85 -8.34 -23.09
CA LEU A 231 1.89 -7.35 -22.82
C LEU A 231 3.06 -7.99 -22.07
N THR A 232 4.27 -7.46 -22.25
CA THR A 232 5.48 -7.96 -21.60
C THR A 232 6.25 -6.82 -20.93
N PRO A 233 6.45 -6.82 -19.59
CA PRO A 233 6.02 -7.87 -18.65
C PRO A 233 4.49 -7.91 -18.51
N ALA A 234 3.96 -9.02 -18.00
CA ALA A 234 2.52 -9.15 -17.74
C ALA A 234 2.06 -8.22 -16.60
N SER A 235 2.94 -7.93 -15.64
CA SER A 235 2.66 -7.08 -14.50
C SER A 235 3.76 -6.04 -14.28
N PHE A 236 3.36 -4.90 -13.72
CA PHE A 236 4.28 -3.96 -13.09
C PHE A 236 4.10 -4.03 -11.58
N VAL A 237 5.21 -4.16 -10.86
CA VAL A 237 5.22 -4.25 -9.39
C VAL A 237 6.00 -3.08 -8.82
N PHE A 238 5.47 -2.47 -7.78
CA PHE A 238 6.06 -1.31 -7.12
C PHE A 238 6.14 -1.54 -5.61
N LEU A 239 7.22 -1.02 -5.02
CA LEU A 239 7.37 -0.89 -3.59
C LEU A 239 7.03 0.54 -3.19
N HIS A 240 6.00 0.70 -2.36
CA HIS A 240 5.67 1.97 -1.73
C HIS A 240 6.24 1.98 -0.32
N VAL A 241 7.14 2.92 -0.04
CA VAL A 241 7.79 3.07 1.27
C VAL A 241 7.77 4.53 1.70
N ARG A 242 7.64 4.77 3.00
CA ARG A 242 7.86 6.10 3.55
C ARG A 242 9.35 6.38 3.66
N HIS A 243 9.89 6.98 2.61
CA HIS A 243 11.31 7.28 2.51
C HIS A 243 11.63 8.64 3.13
N ALA A 244 12.69 8.69 3.94
CA ALA A 244 13.24 9.93 4.44
C ALA A 244 14.43 10.34 3.56
N ASP A 245 14.30 11.49 2.90
CA ASP A 245 15.40 12.20 2.27
C ASP A 245 15.83 13.39 3.17
N PRO A 246 16.96 14.06 2.89
CA PRO A 246 17.44 15.17 3.72
C PRO A 246 16.43 16.33 3.87
N LEU A 247 15.46 16.47 2.97
CA LEU A 247 14.51 17.58 2.94
C LEU A 247 13.15 17.22 3.54
N ARG A 248 12.73 15.97 3.46
CA ARG A 248 11.41 15.52 3.95
C ARG A 248 11.30 14.00 4.09
N THR A 249 10.29 13.59 4.85
CA THR A 249 9.85 12.19 4.92
C THR A 249 8.51 12.06 4.20
N THR A 250 8.47 11.31 3.11
CA THR A 250 7.28 11.19 2.25
C THR A 250 7.16 9.78 1.68
N TRP A 251 5.95 9.38 1.31
CA TRP A 251 5.74 8.17 0.53
C TRP A 251 6.43 8.28 -0.83
N ARG A 252 7.14 7.22 -1.20
CA ARG A 252 7.79 7.06 -2.50
C ARG A 252 7.28 5.78 -3.12
N ARG A 253 6.92 5.86 -4.40
CA ARG A 253 6.71 4.69 -5.26
C ARG A 253 7.99 4.40 -6.02
N ILE A 254 8.51 3.20 -5.84
CA ILE A 254 9.73 2.72 -6.48
C ILE A 254 9.34 1.47 -7.29
N PRO A 255 9.57 1.41 -8.61
CA PRO A 255 9.37 0.17 -9.38
C PRO A 255 10.14 -0.97 -8.73
N MET A 256 9.71 -2.21 -8.78
CA MET A 256 10.53 -3.37 -8.39
C MET A 256 11.19 -3.96 -9.65
N THR A 257 12.38 -4.54 -9.50
CA THR A 257 13.07 -5.22 -10.61
C THR A 257 12.42 -6.59 -10.80
N ASP A 258 12.00 -6.91 -12.03
CA ASP A 258 11.53 -8.24 -12.42
C ASP A 258 12.72 -9.20 -12.55
N ASN A 259 12.69 -10.32 -11.84
CA ASN A 259 13.75 -11.33 -11.87
C ASN A 259 13.58 -12.35 -13.01
N GLY A 260 12.47 -12.29 -13.76
CA GLY A 260 12.18 -13.18 -14.89
C GLY A 260 11.60 -14.54 -14.50
N ASP A 261 11.34 -14.78 -13.22
CA ASP A 261 10.80 -16.03 -12.67
C ASP A 261 9.46 -15.85 -11.95
N GLY A 262 8.81 -14.70 -12.15
CA GLY A 262 7.58 -14.31 -11.44
C GLY A 262 7.83 -13.66 -10.08
N THR A 263 9.09 -13.45 -9.70
CA THR A 263 9.47 -12.65 -8.53
C THR A 263 9.98 -11.27 -8.90
N TYR A 264 9.74 -10.32 -7.99
CA TYR A 264 10.12 -8.93 -8.11
C TYR A 264 10.87 -8.50 -6.86
N GLU A 265 11.92 -7.69 -6.99
CA GLU A 265 12.68 -7.22 -5.84
C GLU A 265 12.98 -5.73 -5.82
N ARG A 266 13.08 -5.17 -4.61
CA ARG A 266 13.62 -3.84 -4.39
C ARG A 266 14.22 -3.73 -2.99
N ALA A 267 15.34 -3.01 -2.89
CA ALA A 267 15.95 -2.65 -1.63
C ALA A 267 15.82 -1.14 -1.34
N TRP A 268 15.80 -0.81 -0.06
CA TRP A 268 15.90 0.56 0.45
C TRP A 268 16.67 0.56 1.78
N VAL A 269 17.09 1.74 2.23
CA VAL A 269 17.79 1.90 3.51
C VAL A 269 16.83 2.52 4.53
N ALA A 270 16.72 1.92 5.71
CA ALA A 270 15.95 2.46 6.83
C ALA A 270 16.64 3.72 7.36
N ARG A 271 15.93 4.86 7.43
CA ARG A 271 16.56 6.16 7.76
C ARG A 271 16.02 6.87 8.99
N ARG A 272 14.80 6.56 9.42
CA ARG A 272 14.17 7.21 10.58
C ARG A 272 13.46 6.18 11.42
N SER A 273 13.68 6.24 12.73
CA SER A 273 12.95 5.47 13.71
C SER A 273 11.45 5.77 13.62
N GLY A 274 10.63 4.76 13.90
CA GLY A 274 9.19 4.89 13.88
C GLY A 274 8.50 3.59 13.49
N ILE A 275 7.18 3.65 13.43
CA ILE A 275 6.33 2.56 12.97
C ILE A 275 5.64 3.01 11.70
N ASP A 276 5.56 2.13 10.72
CA ASP A 276 4.85 2.39 9.48
C ASP A 276 4.55 1.06 8.78
N ARG A 277 4.19 1.13 7.51
CA ARG A 277 4.09 -0.02 6.61
C ARG A 277 4.79 0.27 5.30
N PHE A 278 5.12 -0.76 4.55
CA PHE A 278 5.39 -0.62 3.12
C PHE A 278 4.40 -1.46 2.34
N ILE A 279 4.15 -1.09 1.08
CA ILE A 279 3.13 -1.74 0.25
C ILE A 279 3.80 -2.29 -0.99
N VAL A 280 3.62 -3.60 -1.22
CA VAL A 280 3.88 -4.21 -2.52
C VAL A 280 2.61 -4.03 -3.34
N ASP A 281 2.71 -3.30 -4.43
CA ASP A 281 1.58 -2.95 -5.31
C ASP A 281 1.82 -3.54 -6.69
N ALA A 282 1.07 -4.59 -7.02
CA ALA A 282 1.16 -5.29 -8.28
C ALA A 282 -0.05 -4.94 -9.16
N LEU A 283 0.23 -4.47 -10.37
CA LEU A 283 -0.78 -4.11 -11.36
C LEU A 283 -0.59 -4.92 -12.64
N ASP A 284 -1.70 -5.26 -13.30
CA ASP A 284 -1.64 -5.78 -14.67
C ASP A 284 -1.10 -4.67 -15.59
N SER A 285 -0.21 -5.03 -16.52
CA SER A 285 0.42 -4.04 -17.39
C SER A 285 -0.59 -3.25 -18.23
N ALA A 286 -1.71 -3.86 -18.64
CA ALA A 286 -2.73 -3.15 -19.39
C ALA A 286 -3.39 -2.05 -18.54
N THR A 287 -3.45 -2.21 -17.21
CA THR A 287 -3.95 -1.17 -16.29
C THR A 287 -3.21 0.14 -16.50
N LEU A 288 -1.88 0.09 -16.66
CA LEU A 288 -1.02 1.27 -16.82
C LEU A 288 -0.74 1.64 -18.28
N LEU A 289 -0.86 0.72 -19.23
CA LEU A 289 -0.51 1.00 -20.63
C LEU A 289 -1.71 1.43 -21.48
N LEU A 290 -2.92 0.99 -21.13
CA LEU A 290 -4.13 1.31 -21.89
C LEU A 290 -4.92 2.43 -21.22
N GLY A 291 -4.46 3.67 -21.34
CA GLY A 291 -4.87 4.83 -20.52
C GLY A 291 -6.35 4.94 -20.12
N THR A 292 -7.30 4.74 -21.03
CA THR A 292 -8.75 4.91 -20.76
C THR A 292 -9.56 3.61 -20.69
N ALA A 293 -8.96 2.45 -21.00
CA ALA A 293 -9.67 1.19 -20.96
C ALA A 293 -10.09 0.86 -19.51
N ASP A 294 -11.32 0.38 -19.32
CA ASP A 294 -11.78 -0.11 -18.03
C ASP A 294 -11.22 -1.51 -17.76
N ASN A 295 -9.95 -1.53 -17.40
CA ASN A 295 -9.15 -2.74 -17.27
C ASN A 295 -8.34 -2.79 -15.98
N TYR A 296 -8.76 -2.02 -14.98
CA TYR A 296 -8.11 -1.94 -13.69
C TYR A 296 -8.09 -3.31 -12.98
N ARG A 297 -6.87 -3.83 -12.78
CA ARG A 297 -6.60 -5.11 -12.13
C ARG A 297 -5.33 -4.97 -11.29
N THR A 298 -5.46 -5.23 -9.99
CA THR A 298 -4.38 -4.99 -9.03
C THR A 298 -4.50 -5.92 -7.83
N ASN A 299 -3.41 -6.07 -7.09
CA ASN A 299 -3.44 -6.46 -5.68
C ASN A 299 -2.34 -5.69 -4.94
N GLU A 300 -2.65 -5.18 -3.74
CA GLU A 300 -1.65 -4.56 -2.87
C GLU A 300 -1.57 -5.30 -1.54
N VAL A 301 -0.36 -5.53 -1.04
CA VAL A 301 -0.11 -6.11 0.29
C VAL A 301 0.73 -5.12 1.11
N GLY A 302 0.15 -4.60 2.19
CA GLY A 302 0.81 -3.67 3.10
C GLY A 302 1.41 -4.41 4.29
N ILE A 303 2.73 -4.37 4.46
CA ILE A 303 3.41 -5.08 5.55
C ILE A 303 3.84 -4.07 6.62
N PRO A 304 3.33 -4.21 7.86
CA PRO A 304 3.74 -3.36 8.96
C PRO A 304 5.21 -3.59 9.32
N TYR A 305 5.90 -2.55 9.78
CA TYR A 305 7.28 -2.64 10.27
C TYR A 305 7.57 -1.61 11.37
N ARG A 306 8.68 -1.82 12.07
CA ARG A 306 9.25 -0.88 13.02
C ARG A 306 10.73 -0.62 12.71
N ILE A 307 11.14 0.65 12.79
CA ILE A 307 12.54 1.08 12.79
C ILE A 307 12.87 1.59 14.19
N GLU A 308 13.92 1.06 14.79
CA GLU A 308 14.43 1.37 16.13
C GLU A 308 15.75 2.15 16.08
#